data_AF-G7VDX2-F1
#
_entry.id   AF-G7VDX2-F1
#
_cell.length_a   1.000
_cell.length_b   1.000
_cell.length_c   1.000
_cell.angle_alpha   90.00
_cell.angle_beta   90.00
_cell.angle_gamma   90.00
#
_symmetry.space_group_name_H-M   'P 1'
#
loop_
_entity.id
_entity.type
_entity.pdbx_description
1 polymer ?
#
loop_
_entity_poly.entity_id
_entity_poly.type
_entity_poly.pdbx_seq_one_letter_code
_entity_poly.pdbx_strand_id
1 'polypeptide(L)'
;MINEVLLILFLITLIIFIINLVKRIRLYNMEIDFINLIIYEFKEAMRGGVGYMHFSIAAGIVLSVLLALLHPLQPLATVLWIIGVPVMAGLLAAAIYRVGVFVRSGVIHRRLGEGRGFVAESEKMQLVLLFIIVLTFTDIFTSIFLSWLSLAVGVVRNLLLAVFYVKPAANLIVNHKREITSFRTPFKLEDVIEGRVKPEDVKFGYEKVADVDRDVLLSCESCGEIGACDAGCPAVAAGRLLSPRVVVRTVALNSKNPDYQLAVKLEQQVWACTTCGMCVYSCPVRVNHLDVIYGVRRALVAQSKVDKKIADVLMSVSQYGNTMSVANAGRHDWLRELGVRLIGENPEAEYLLWVGCMGSFDGRTREIVKSLVEVLKKAGMLEKIAVLGDEETCCGDPVRRIGEESRFQEIVLANKAVFEKYGVKKLITICPHGYNVFKNEYPSFGVKLEVYHHSQIIQRLVEEGKIAVRPGGELLTIHDPCYLARYNKVVEPQRKVLVKLGPVKEPPRRGEKTFCCGAGGGNYWYDVPEEKRISHIRFEELVATGAKTIVTLCPFCNAMLSDAKRTKESPVAVKDLAEVIAEKMQ
;
A
#
# COMPACT_ATOMS: atom_id res chain seq x y z
N MET A 1 -11.34 -34.15 39.65
CA MET A 1 -12.54 -33.29 39.71
C MET A 1 -12.31 -31.87 39.20
N ILE A 2 -11.62 -30.96 39.90
CA ILE A 2 -11.50 -29.54 39.46
C ILE A 2 -10.85 -29.40 38.06
N ASN A 3 -9.71 -30.06 37.83
CA ASN A 3 -9.03 -30.02 36.54
C ASN A 3 -9.85 -30.60 35.39
N GLU A 4 -10.62 -31.66 35.65
CA GLU A 4 -11.49 -32.29 34.63
C GLU A 4 -12.62 -31.34 34.24
N VAL A 5 -13.27 -30.71 35.22
CA VAL A 5 -14.32 -29.70 34.98
C VAL A 5 -13.75 -28.52 34.21
N LEU A 6 -12.59 -28.00 34.60
CA LEU A 6 -11.95 -26.88 33.91
C LEU A 6 -11.49 -27.25 32.49
N LEU A 7 -11.02 -28.47 32.26
CA LEU A 7 -10.67 -28.96 30.93
C LEU A 7 -11.91 -29.04 30.03
N ILE A 8 -13.03 -29.55 30.56
CA ILE A 8 -14.32 -29.57 29.83
C ILE A 8 -14.74 -28.15 29.45
N LEU A 9 -14.69 -27.19 30.40
CA LEU A 9 -15.01 -25.79 30.12
C LEU A 9 -14.04 -25.16 29.10
N PHE A 10 -12.75 -25.49 29.17
CA PHE A 10 -11.75 -25.03 28.22
C PHE A 10 -12.09 -25.50 26.80
N LEU A 11 -12.43 -26.78 26.65
CA LEU A 11 -12.83 -27.37 25.37
C LEU A 11 -14.14 -26.77 24.85
N ILE A 12 -15.14 -26.56 25.70
CA ILE A 12 -16.40 -25.92 25.32
C ILE A 12 -16.14 -24.50 24.79
N THR A 13 -15.36 -23.70 25.50
CA THR A 13 -15.06 -22.32 25.09
C THR A 13 -14.22 -22.26 23.81
N LEU A 14 -13.31 -23.22 23.61
CA LEU A 14 -12.57 -23.38 22.36
C LEU A 14 -13.51 -23.74 21.20
N ILE A 15 -14.44 -24.67 21.40
CA ILE A 15 -15.45 -25.04 20.40
C ILE A 15 -16.33 -23.84 20.04
N ILE A 16 -16.75 -23.03 21.03
CA ILE A 16 -17.53 -21.80 20.79
C ILE A 16 -16.74 -20.84 19.89
N PHE A 17 -15.44 -20.62 20.18
CA PHE A 17 -14.57 -19.80 19.33
C PHE A 17 -14.53 -20.34 17.88
N ILE A 18 -14.32 -21.65 17.70
CA ILE A 18 -14.26 -22.29 16.38
C ILE A 18 -15.59 -22.13 15.64
N ILE A 19 -16.73 -22.37 16.29
CA ILE A 19 -18.06 -22.20 15.70
C ILE A 19 -18.27 -20.75 15.23
N ASN A 20 -17.93 -19.77 16.08
CA ASN A 20 -18.06 -18.36 15.73
C ASN A 20 -17.12 -17.97 14.57
N LEU A 21 -15.90 -18.50 14.55
CA LEU A 21 -14.94 -18.30 13.47
C LEU A 21 -15.46 -18.86 12.14
N VAL A 22 -15.97 -20.10 12.12
CA VAL A 22 -16.55 -20.71 10.93
C VAL A 22 -17.77 -19.92 10.44
N LYS A 23 -18.67 -19.52 11.35
CA LYS A 23 -19.82 -18.67 11.03
C LYS A 23 -19.37 -17.34 10.40
N ARG A 24 -18.31 -16.73 10.93
CA ARG A 24 -17.78 -15.47 10.41
C ARG A 24 -17.12 -15.63 9.04
N ILE A 25 -16.32 -16.68 8.83
CA ILE A 25 -15.68 -16.95 7.54
C ILE A 25 -16.73 -17.16 6.44
N ARG A 26 -17.84 -17.85 6.74
CA ARG A 26 -18.96 -18.05 5.81
C ARG A 26 -19.57 -16.73 5.28
N LEU A 27 -19.42 -15.61 6.00
CA LEU A 27 -19.92 -14.31 5.53
C LEU A 27 -19.15 -13.77 4.32
N TYR A 28 -17.91 -14.23 4.11
CA TYR A 28 -17.06 -13.78 3.01
C TYR A 28 -17.33 -14.55 1.70
N ASN A 29 -17.97 -15.72 1.77
CA ASN A 29 -18.23 -16.59 0.61
C ASN A 29 -16.97 -16.87 -0.25
N MET A 30 -15.84 -17.14 0.40
CA MET A 30 -14.54 -17.40 -0.24
C MET A 30 -13.97 -18.75 0.21
N GLU A 31 -13.20 -19.37 -0.68
CA GLU A 31 -12.46 -20.59 -0.37
C GLU A 31 -11.30 -20.32 0.59
N ILE A 32 -11.05 -21.27 1.48
CA ILE A 32 -9.98 -21.19 2.47
C ILE A 32 -8.77 -21.98 1.97
N ASP A 33 -7.62 -21.32 1.89
CA ASP A 33 -6.35 -21.97 1.61
C ASP A 33 -5.46 -21.96 2.86
N PHE A 34 -5.54 -23.04 3.64
CA PHE A 34 -4.81 -23.17 4.90
C PHE A 34 -3.30 -23.28 4.70
N ILE A 35 -2.84 -23.93 3.62
CA ILE A 35 -1.41 -24.13 3.37
C ILE A 35 -0.74 -22.77 3.12
N ASN A 36 -1.32 -21.98 2.21
CA ASN A 36 -0.77 -20.67 1.91
C ASN A 36 -0.93 -19.68 3.07
N LEU A 37 -1.96 -19.82 3.90
CA LEU A 37 -2.09 -19.05 5.13
C LEU A 37 -0.93 -19.32 6.11
N ILE A 38 -0.57 -20.58 6.34
CA ILE A 38 0.55 -20.94 7.23
C ILE A 38 1.87 -20.39 6.68
N ILE A 39 2.11 -20.55 5.37
CA ILE A 39 3.29 -20.01 4.71
C ILE A 39 3.35 -18.48 4.84
N TYR A 40 2.20 -17.81 4.70
CA TYR A 40 2.08 -16.37 4.86
C TYR A 40 2.45 -15.93 6.29
N GLU A 41 1.85 -16.55 7.30
CA GLU A 41 2.13 -16.23 8.71
C GLU A 41 3.61 -16.42 9.06
N PHE A 42 4.23 -17.51 8.59
CA PHE A 42 5.65 -17.74 8.81
C PHE A 42 6.53 -16.68 8.12
N LYS A 43 6.19 -16.29 6.88
CA LYS A 43 6.89 -15.20 6.18
C LYS A 43 6.74 -13.87 6.91
N GLU A 44 5.56 -13.55 7.42
CA GLU A 44 5.32 -12.33 8.21
C GLU A 44 6.07 -12.36 9.55
N ALA A 45 6.15 -13.51 10.21
CA ALA A 45 6.95 -13.66 11.43
C ALA A 45 8.43 -13.34 11.18
N MET A 46 8.98 -13.88 10.09
CA MET A 46 10.37 -13.65 9.66
C MET A 46 10.65 -12.19 9.25
N ARG A 47 9.63 -11.41 8.91
CA ARG A 47 9.76 -9.97 8.61
C ARG A 47 9.98 -9.09 9.84
N GLY A 48 9.83 -9.65 11.04
CA GLY A 48 10.09 -9.02 12.33
C GLY A 48 9.06 -7.95 12.74
N GLY A 49 9.27 -7.36 13.92
CA GLY A 49 8.41 -6.29 14.44
C GLY A 49 6.98 -6.76 14.68
N VAL A 50 6.00 -6.08 14.08
CA VAL A 50 4.56 -6.38 14.27
C VAL A 50 4.18 -7.77 13.74
N GLY A 51 4.83 -8.24 12.66
CA GLY A 51 4.58 -9.59 12.12
C GLY A 51 4.96 -10.67 13.13
N TYR A 52 6.15 -10.56 13.74
CA TYR A 52 6.58 -11.47 14.80
C TYR A 52 5.63 -11.46 16.00
N MET A 53 5.24 -10.26 16.49
CA MET A 53 4.30 -10.15 17.60
C MET A 53 2.94 -10.77 17.28
N HIS A 54 2.42 -10.59 16.07
CA HIS A 54 1.17 -11.20 15.64
C HIS A 54 1.27 -12.74 15.61
N PHE A 55 2.34 -13.25 15.01
CA PHE A 55 2.63 -14.67 14.97
C PHE A 55 2.75 -15.27 16.37
N SER A 56 3.44 -14.61 17.31
CA SER A 56 3.55 -15.08 18.70
C SER A 56 2.20 -15.18 19.41
N ILE A 57 1.24 -14.30 19.10
CA ILE A 57 -0.12 -14.39 19.65
C ILE A 57 -0.83 -15.63 19.10
N ALA A 58 -0.80 -15.84 17.77
CA ALA A 58 -1.42 -17.00 17.14
C ALA A 58 -0.77 -18.32 17.61
N ALA A 59 0.56 -18.40 17.57
CA ALA A 59 1.34 -19.53 18.05
C ALA A 59 1.11 -19.79 19.55
N GLY A 60 0.97 -18.73 20.36
CA GLY A 60 0.69 -18.84 21.79
C GLY A 60 -0.67 -19.48 22.07
N ILE A 61 -1.70 -19.11 21.31
CA ILE A 61 -3.03 -19.73 21.43
C ILE A 61 -2.95 -21.21 21.06
N VAL A 62 -2.31 -21.56 19.93
CA VAL A 62 -2.14 -22.96 19.51
C VAL A 62 -1.37 -23.77 20.56
N LEU A 63 -0.24 -23.22 21.03
CA LEU A 63 0.60 -23.86 22.04
C LEU A 63 -0.17 -24.10 23.34
N SER A 64 -1.00 -23.14 23.78
CA SER A 64 -1.81 -23.32 24.98
C SER A 64 -2.82 -24.47 24.87
N VAL A 65 -3.43 -24.66 23.69
CA VAL A 65 -4.34 -25.78 23.43
C VAL A 65 -3.59 -27.10 23.46
N LEU A 66 -2.41 -27.16 22.84
CA LEU A 66 -1.56 -28.36 22.86
C LEU A 66 -1.13 -28.73 24.27
N LEU A 67 -0.71 -27.75 25.07
CA LEU A 67 -0.30 -27.96 26.47
C LEU A 67 -1.47 -28.45 27.33
N ALA A 68 -2.67 -27.89 27.16
CA ALA A 68 -3.87 -28.34 27.87
C ALA A 68 -4.24 -29.80 27.53
N LEU A 69 -4.11 -30.20 26.26
CA LEU A 69 -4.42 -31.56 25.80
C LEU A 69 -3.34 -32.59 26.17
N LEU A 70 -2.07 -32.19 26.13
CA LEU A 70 -0.92 -33.08 26.36
C LEU A 70 -0.45 -33.10 27.80
N HIS A 71 -1.11 -32.38 28.72
CA HIS A 71 -0.82 -32.40 30.14
C HIS A 71 -0.70 -33.83 30.75
N PRO A 72 -1.50 -34.85 30.34
CA PRO A 72 -1.30 -36.22 30.81
C PRO A 72 0.06 -36.85 30.42
N LEU A 73 0.68 -36.36 29.33
CA LEU A 73 1.98 -36.80 28.82
C LEU A 73 3.07 -35.80 29.25
N GLN A 74 3.38 -35.77 30.55
CA GLN A 74 4.28 -34.78 31.16
C GLN A 74 5.64 -34.58 30.45
N PRO A 75 6.36 -35.62 29.99
CA PRO A 75 7.62 -35.41 29.27
C PRO A 75 7.43 -34.60 27.98
N LEU A 76 6.37 -34.89 27.21
CA LEU A 76 6.07 -34.21 25.96
C LEU A 76 5.59 -32.77 26.22
N ALA A 77 4.73 -32.57 27.22
CA ALA A 77 4.29 -31.24 27.63
C ALA A 77 5.46 -30.35 28.09
N THR A 78 6.43 -30.93 28.81
CA THR A 78 7.65 -30.23 29.25
C THR A 78 8.50 -29.77 28.07
N VAL A 79 8.72 -30.66 27.09
CA VAL A 79 9.44 -30.31 25.86
C VAL A 79 8.74 -29.17 25.11
N LEU A 80 7.41 -29.27 24.94
CA LEU A 80 6.63 -28.23 24.25
C LEU A 80 6.67 -26.89 24.97
N TRP A 81 6.65 -26.88 26.30
CA TRP A 81 6.75 -25.65 27.08
C TRP A 81 8.11 -24.98 26.94
N ILE A 82 9.20 -25.76 26.95
CA ILE A 82 10.56 -25.25 26.70
C ILE A 82 10.64 -24.62 25.30
N ILE A 83 10.09 -25.29 24.29
CA ILE A 83 9.98 -24.76 22.91
C ILE A 83 9.08 -23.51 22.87
N GLY A 84 8.18 -23.34 23.85
CA GLY A 84 7.30 -22.19 24.01
C GLY A 84 7.97 -20.91 24.54
N VAL A 85 9.20 -20.98 25.05
CA VAL A 85 9.88 -19.80 25.64
C VAL A 85 10.00 -18.61 24.65
N PRO A 86 10.40 -18.79 23.38
CA PRO A 86 10.39 -17.71 22.40
C PRO A 86 9.00 -17.10 22.15
N VAL A 87 7.95 -17.93 22.21
CA VAL A 87 6.56 -17.48 22.06
C VAL A 87 6.16 -16.60 23.24
N MET A 88 6.50 -17.00 24.47
CA MET A 88 6.29 -16.19 25.68
C MET A 88 7.02 -14.85 25.63
N ALA A 89 8.28 -14.82 25.15
CA ALA A 89 9.01 -13.58 24.93
C ALA A 89 8.33 -12.67 23.88
N GLY A 90 7.81 -13.26 22.81
CA GLY A 90 7.03 -12.53 21.80
C GLY A 90 5.71 -11.97 22.32
N LEU A 91 4.99 -12.71 23.18
CA LEU A 91 3.79 -12.23 23.88
C LEU A 91 4.09 -11.04 24.79
N LEU A 92 5.20 -11.09 25.54
CA LEU A 92 5.64 -9.97 26.38
C LEU A 92 5.96 -8.73 25.53
N ALA A 93 6.68 -8.90 24.43
CA ALA A 93 6.94 -7.81 23.48
C ALA A 93 5.63 -7.24 22.90
N ALA A 94 4.66 -8.09 22.58
CA ALA A 94 3.34 -7.67 22.10
C ALA A 94 2.56 -6.86 23.15
N ALA A 95 2.62 -7.26 24.43
CA ALA A 95 2.02 -6.52 25.53
C ALA A 95 2.65 -5.12 25.69
N ILE A 96 3.98 -5.02 25.70
CA ILE A 96 4.71 -3.75 25.77
C ILE A 96 4.34 -2.85 24.58
N TYR A 97 4.33 -3.41 23.37
CA TYR A 97 3.96 -2.67 22.17
C TYR A 97 2.54 -2.12 22.24
N ARG A 98 1.59 -2.92 22.75
CA ARG A 98 0.18 -2.51 22.95
C ARG A 98 0.03 -1.37 23.93
N VAL A 99 0.78 -1.36 25.04
CA VAL A 99 0.81 -0.20 25.96
C VAL A 99 1.28 1.05 25.23
N GLY A 100 2.32 0.94 24.40
CA GLY A 100 2.77 2.05 23.54
C GLY A 100 1.71 2.51 22.53
N VAL A 101 0.93 1.58 21.96
CA VAL A 101 -0.20 1.91 21.08
C VAL A 101 -1.28 2.65 21.84
N PHE A 102 -1.58 2.26 23.08
CA PHE A 102 -2.56 2.93 23.94
C PHE A 102 -2.22 4.42 24.15
N VAL A 103 -0.99 4.71 24.56
CA VAL A 103 -0.51 6.08 24.75
C VAL A 103 -0.58 6.88 23.43
N ARG A 104 -0.08 6.32 22.32
CA ARG A 104 -0.14 6.99 21.01
C ARG A 104 -1.56 7.23 20.52
N SER A 105 -2.50 6.34 20.84
CA SER A 105 -3.91 6.49 20.46
C SER A 105 -4.53 7.70 21.13
N GLY A 106 -4.26 7.95 22.42
CA GLY A 106 -4.73 9.15 23.10
C GLY A 106 -4.21 10.46 22.47
N VAL A 107 -3.00 10.46 21.92
CA VAL A 107 -2.47 11.61 21.16
C VAL A 107 -3.19 11.78 19.82
N ILE A 108 -3.37 10.69 19.07
CA ILE A 108 -4.07 10.70 17.77
C ILE A 108 -5.52 11.16 17.92
N HIS A 109 -6.25 10.62 18.90
CA HIS A 109 -7.66 10.94 19.12
C HIS A 109 -7.85 12.41 19.48
N ARG A 110 -6.97 12.99 20.30
CA ARG A 110 -6.97 14.42 20.61
C ARG A 110 -6.68 15.27 19.39
N ARG A 111 -5.67 14.91 18.58
CA ARG A 111 -5.33 15.62 17.34
C ARG A 111 -6.49 15.61 16.33
N LEU A 112 -7.22 14.50 16.24
CA LEU A 112 -8.36 14.36 15.33
C LEU A 112 -9.69 14.87 15.91
N GLY A 113 -9.72 15.30 17.17
CA GLY A 113 -10.94 15.78 17.82
C GLY A 113 -12.00 14.70 17.97
N GLU A 114 -11.61 13.44 18.20
CA GLU A 114 -12.58 12.34 18.29
C GLU A 114 -13.44 12.41 19.57
N GLY A 115 -14.73 12.11 19.43
CA GLY A 115 -15.69 12.20 20.51
C GLY A 115 -15.51 11.12 21.59
N ARG A 116 -16.01 11.38 22.80
CA ARG A 116 -15.85 10.50 23.98
C ARG A 116 -16.29 9.05 23.72
N GLY A 117 -17.38 8.84 22.98
CA GLY A 117 -17.89 7.50 22.66
C GLY A 117 -16.93 6.70 21.77
N PHE A 118 -16.31 7.34 20.78
CA PHE A 118 -15.31 6.70 19.93
C PHE A 118 -14.06 6.32 20.74
N VAL A 119 -13.59 7.24 21.58
CA VAL A 119 -12.43 7.02 22.44
C VAL A 119 -12.66 5.86 23.41
N ALA A 120 -13.82 5.81 24.08
CA ALA A 120 -14.16 4.74 25.01
C ALA A 120 -14.17 3.35 24.34
N GLU A 121 -14.77 3.22 23.15
CA GLU A 121 -14.77 1.96 22.40
C GLU A 121 -13.38 1.58 21.88
N SER A 122 -12.53 2.56 21.57
CA SER A 122 -11.13 2.34 21.19
C SER A 122 -10.31 1.83 22.38
N GLU A 123 -10.39 2.49 23.52
CA GLU A 123 -9.70 2.10 24.76
C GLU A 123 -10.13 0.72 25.23
N LYS A 124 -11.43 0.45 25.24
CA LYS A 124 -11.99 -0.88 25.56
C LYS A 124 -11.41 -1.98 24.68
N MET A 125 -11.40 -1.78 23.35
CA MET A 125 -10.85 -2.77 22.42
C MET A 125 -9.35 -3.02 22.69
N GLN A 126 -8.58 -1.96 22.95
CA GLN A 126 -7.15 -2.10 23.23
C GLN A 126 -6.87 -2.81 24.55
N LEU A 127 -7.64 -2.52 25.60
CA LEU A 127 -7.53 -3.19 26.90
C LEU A 127 -7.90 -4.66 26.80
N VAL A 128 -8.97 -5.01 26.09
CA VAL A 128 -9.37 -6.41 25.89
C VAL A 128 -8.28 -7.19 25.14
N LEU A 129 -7.71 -6.62 24.08
CA LEU A 129 -6.65 -7.28 23.32
C LEU A 129 -5.35 -7.40 24.11
N LEU A 130 -5.01 -6.42 24.94
CA LEU A 130 -3.89 -6.52 25.89
C LEU A 130 -4.15 -7.64 26.91
N PHE A 131 -5.37 -7.73 27.45
CA PHE A 131 -5.74 -8.75 28.41
C PHE A 131 -5.67 -10.15 27.79
N ILE A 132 -6.12 -10.34 26.54
CA ILE A 132 -5.95 -11.61 25.81
C ILE A 132 -4.47 -12.02 25.74
N ILE A 133 -3.56 -11.09 25.45
CA ILE A 133 -2.11 -11.37 25.37
C ILE A 133 -1.57 -11.81 26.74
N VAL A 134 -1.93 -11.08 27.81
CA VAL A 134 -1.51 -11.41 29.18
C VAL A 134 -2.05 -12.76 29.61
N LEU A 135 -3.33 -13.04 29.38
CA LEU A 135 -3.92 -14.35 29.69
C LEU A 135 -3.26 -15.47 28.89
N THR A 136 -2.91 -15.24 27.61
CA THR A 136 -2.20 -16.23 26.79
C THR A 136 -0.82 -16.54 27.36
N PHE A 137 -0.09 -15.51 27.79
CA PHE A 137 1.21 -15.68 28.44
C PHE A 137 1.05 -16.45 29.76
N THR A 138 0.12 -16.03 30.62
CA THR A 138 -0.12 -16.67 31.92
C THR A 138 -0.55 -18.13 31.77
N ASP A 139 -1.41 -18.45 30.81
CA ASP A 139 -1.84 -19.81 30.53
C ASP A 139 -0.62 -20.70 30.18
N ILE A 140 0.17 -20.30 29.18
CA ILE A 140 1.37 -21.07 28.79
C ILE A 140 2.34 -21.18 29.97
N PHE A 141 2.65 -20.07 30.64
CA PHE A 141 3.61 -20.04 31.74
C PHE A 141 3.22 -20.99 32.88
N THR A 142 1.93 -21.04 33.23
CA THR A 142 1.42 -21.84 34.35
C THR A 142 1.06 -23.28 33.99
N SER A 143 1.02 -23.63 32.69
CA SER A 143 0.52 -24.92 32.19
C SER A 143 1.15 -26.18 32.80
N ILE A 144 2.42 -26.15 33.16
CA ILE A 144 3.12 -27.30 33.77
C ILE A 144 3.03 -27.28 35.29
N PHE A 145 3.15 -26.09 35.90
CA PHE A 145 3.30 -25.98 37.36
C PHE A 145 1.95 -25.87 38.09
N LEU A 146 0.94 -25.29 37.44
CA LEU A 146 -0.37 -24.96 38.01
C LEU A 146 -1.47 -25.18 36.96
N SER A 147 -1.73 -26.45 36.62
CA SER A 147 -2.66 -26.83 35.54
C SER A 147 -4.09 -26.31 35.73
N TRP A 148 -4.60 -26.29 36.96
CA TRP A 148 -5.93 -25.72 37.24
C TRP A 148 -5.99 -24.22 36.87
N LEU A 149 -4.92 -23.46 37.16
CA LEU A 149 -4.85 -22.03 36.88
C LEU A 149 -4.74 -21.78 35.39
N SER A 150 -3.88 -22.54 34.70
CA SER A 150 -3.75 -22.52 33.24
C SER A 150 -5.10 -22.76 32.56
N LEU A 151 -5.84 -23.81 32.94
CA LEU A 151 -7.16 -24.10 32.36
C LEU A 151 -8.18 -22.99 32.65
N ALA A 152 -8.22 -22.47 33.88
CA ALA A 152 -9.13 -21.37 34.24
C ALA A 152 -8.85 -20.08 33.45
N VAL A 153 -7.58 -19.70 33.34
CA VAL A 153 -7.12 -18.56 32.52
C VAL A 153 -7.45 -18.81 31.04
N GLY A 154 -7.25 -20.02 30.55
CA GLY A 154 -7.55 -20.44 29.19
C GLY A 154 -9.04 -20.33 28.86
N VAL A 155 -9.94 -20.71 29.77
CA VAL A 155 -11.41 -20.53 29.63
C VAL A 155 -11.76 -19.06 29.41
N VAL A 156 -11.26 -18.17 30.28
CA VAL A 156 -11.53 -16.72 30.17
C VAL A 156 -10.98 -16.16 28.86
N ARG A 157 -9.75 -16.52 28.50
CA ARG A 157 -9.14 -16.10 27.22
C ARG A 157 -9.96 -16.57 26.03
N ASN A 158 -10.38 -17.83 26.00
CA ASN A 158 -11.12 -18.41 24.87
C ASN A 158 -12.47 -17.71 24.68
N LEU A 159 -13.15 -17.32 25.77
CA LEU A 159 -14.36 -16.49 25.70
C LEU A 159 -14.09 -15.12 25.07
N LEU A 160 -13.02 -14.45 25.49
CA LEU A 160 -12.64 -13.16 24.92
C LEU A 160 -12.27 -13.27 23.43
N LEU A 161 -11.55 -14.32 23.04
CA LEU A 161 -11.25 -14.61 21.64
C LEU A 161 -12.53 -14.82 20.82
N ALA A 162 -13.50 -15.58 21.36
CA ALA A 162 -14.78 -15.87 20.72
C ALA A 162 -15.65 -14.62 20.47
N VAL A 163 -15.45 -13.55 21.24
CA VAL A 163 -16.21 -12.30 21.11
C VAL A 163 -15.44 -11.25 20.29
N PHE A 164 -14.16 -11.04 20.58
CA PHE A 164 -13.40 -9.88 20.08
C PHE A 164 -12.42 -10.21 18.95
N TYR A 165 -11.91 -11.45 18.88
CA TYR A 165 -10.84 -11.81 17.94
C TYR A 165 -11.32 -12.60 16.72
N VAL A 166 -12.55 -13.12 16.75
CA VAL A 166 -13.18 -13.84 15.62
C VAL A 166 -13.15 -13.03 14.33
N LYS A 167 -13.43 -11.72 14.37
CA LYS A 167 -13.44 -10.88 13.16
C LYS A 167 -12.03 -10.71 12.56
N PRO A 168 -11.01 -10.24 13.33
CA PRO A 168 -9.62 -10.20 12.85
C PRO A 168 -9.14 -11.53 12.26
N ALA A 169 -9.39 -12.65 12.95
CA ALA A 169 -8.97 -13.98 12.51
C ALA A 169 -9.62 -14.37 11.17
N ALA A 170 -10.95 -14.21 11.05
CA ALA A 170 -11.66 -14.52 9.81
C ALA A 170 -11.16 -13.68 8.62
N ASN A 171 -10.93 -12.38 8.82
CA ASN A 171 -10.47 -11.50 7.75
C ASN A 171 -9.06 -11.85 7.27
N LEU A 172 -8.16 -12.21 8.19
CA LEU A 172 -6.83 -12.71 7.85
C LEU A 172 -6.90 -14.00 7.04
N ILE A 173 -7.64 -15.00 7.53
CA ILE A 173 -7.80 -16.31 6.86
C ILE A 173 -8.26 -16.13 5.42
N VAL A 174 -9.26 -15.27 5.21
CA VAL A 174 -9.86 -15.05 3.89
C VAL A 174 -8.99 -14.16 2.99
N ASN A 175 -8.37 -13.11 3.54
CA ASN A 175 -7.74 -12.05 2.74
C ASN A 175 -6.20 -12.06 2.77
N HIS A 176 -5.56 -13.13 3.26
CA HIS A 176 -4.09 -13.25 3.31
C HIS A 176 -3.44 -13.06 1.92
N LYS A 177 -4.11 -13.49 0.85
CA LYS A 177 -3.64 -13.33 -0.55
C LYS A 177 -3.94 -11.98 -1.18
N ARG A 178 -4.82 -11.17 -0.61
CA ARG A 178 -5.28 -9.92 -1.26
C ARG A 178 -4.08 -9.00 -1.49
N GLU A 179 -3.83 -8.55 -2.70
CA GLU A 179 -2.75 -7.62 -2.98
C GLU A 179 -3.20 -6.16 -2.78
N ILE A 180 -2.24 -5.24 -2.60
CA ILE A 180 -2.55 -3.81 -2.45
C ILE A 180 -3.02 -3.21 -3.79
N THR A 181 -2.66 -3.85 -4.90
CA THR A 181 -3.05 -3.55 -6.27
C THR A 181 -4.49 -3.94 -6.60
N SER A 182 -5.15 -4.73 -5.73
CA SER A 182 -6.55 -5.13 -5.91
C SER A 182 -7.48 -3.95 -5.60
N PHE A 183 -7.64 -3.06 -6.56
CA PHE A 183 -8.55 -1.91 -6.49
C PHE A 183 -9.91 -2.22 -7.09
N ARG A 184 -10.97 -1.79 -6.40
CA ARG A 184 -12.34 -1.93 -6.87
C ARG A 184 -12.69 -0.89 -7.92
N THR A 185 -13.30 -1.35 -8.99
CA THR A 185 -14.02 -0.52 -9.95
C THR A 185 -15.51 -0.55 -9.56
N PRO A 186 -16.09 0.56 -9.05
CA PRO A 186 -17.44 0.58 -8.47
C PRO A 186 -18.56 0.34 -9.50
N PHE A 187 -18.33 0.72 -10.74
CA PHE A 187 -19.22 0.49 -11.88
C PHE A 187 -18.40 0.48 -13.17
N LYS A 188 -18.92 -0.14 -14.23
CA LYS A 188 -18.32 -0.05 -15.57
C LYS A 188 -19.08 0.97 -16.41
N LEU A 189 -18.36 1.96 -16.94
CA LEU A 189 -18.91 3.00 -17.78
C LEU A 189 -19.48 2.44 -19.08
N GLU A 190 -18.85 1.42 -19.67
CA GLU A 190 -19.38 0.70 -20.83
C GLU A 190 -20.79 0.15 -20.57
N ASP A 191 -21.02 -0.42 -19.38
CA ASP A 191 -22.34 -0.97 -19.00
C ASP A 191 -23.40 0.13 -18.89
N VAL A 192 -23.01 1.35 -18.51
CA VAL A 192 -23.91 2.51 -18.45
C VAL A 192 -24.20 3.03 -19.86
N ILE A 193 -23.17 3.16 -20.71
CA ILE A 193 -23.30 3.61 -22.10
C ILE A 193 -24.19 2.67 -22.91
N GLU A 194 -24.05 1.37 -22.71
CA GLU A 194 -24.85 0.34 -23.39
C GLU A 194 -26.26 0.16 -22.79
N GLY A 195 -26.62 0.93 -21.76
CA GLY A 195 -27.92 0.84 -21.09
C GLY A 195 -28.13 -0.43 -20.26
N ARG A 196 -27.08 -1.20 -19.98
CA ARG A 196 -27.12 -2.37 -19.07
C ARG A 196 -27.29 -1.95 -17.61
N VAL A 197 -26.86 -0.74 -17.26
CA VAL A 197 -27.07 -0.10 -15.95
C VAL A 197 -27.62 1.31 -16.19
N LYS A 198 -28.67 1.70 -15.47
CA LYS A 198 -29.21 3.06 -15.58
C LYS A 198 -28.30 4.05 -14.85
N PRO A 199 -28.11 5.28 -15.37
CA PRO A 199 -27.29 6.30 -14.71
C PRO A 199 -27.69 6.58 -13.25
N GLU A 200 -28.99 6.59 -12.94
CA GLU A 200 -29.50 6.81 -11.59
C GLU A 200 -29.17 5.68 -10.60
N ASP A 201 -28.87 4.47 -11.09
CA ASP A 201 -28.50 3.32 -10.26
C ASP A 201 -26.98 3.24 -10.01
N VAL A 202 -26.20 4.15 -10.61
CA VAL A 202 -24.74 4.17 -10.47
C VAL A 202 -24.35 4.68 -9.09
N LYS A 203 -23.72 3.79 -8.33
CA LYS A 203 -23.13 4.11 -7.05
C LYS A 203 -21.69 4.54 -7.21
N PHE A 204 -21.44 5.84 -7.10
CA PHE A 204 -20.10 6.41 -7.30
C PHE A 204 -19.13 6.05 -6.16
N GLY A 205 -19.58 6.06 -4.91
CA GLY A 205 -18.71 5.93 -3.75
C GLY A 205 -19.43 5.63 -2.44
N TYR A 206 -18.77 5.94 -1.32
CA TYR A 206 -19.24 5.69 0.03
C TYR A 206 -19.66 7.01 0.70
N GLU A 207 -20.86 7.50 0.39
CA GLU A 207 -21.41 8.70 1.03
C GLU A 207 -21.84 8.39 2.47
N LYS A 208 -22.61 7.31 2.64
CA LYS A 208 -23.07 6.77 3.92
C LYS A 208 -22.66 5.32 4.13
N VAL A 209 -22.85 4.78 5.32
CA VAL A 209 -22.48 3.38 5.64
C VAL A 209 -23.22 2.37 4.77
N ALA A 210 -24.49 2.62 4.41
CA ALA A 210 -25.25 1.78 3.49
C ALA A 210 -24.57 1.63 2.12
N ASP A 211 -23.71 2.57 1.76
CA ASP A 211 -22.96 2.54 0.51
C ASP A 211 -21.67 1.72 0.62
N VAL A 212 -21.24 1.30 1.80
CA VAL A 212 -20.01 0.53 1.92
C VAL A 212 -20.26 -0.90 1.45
N ASP A 213 -19.42 -1.38 0.52
CA ASP A 213 -19.47 -2.77 0.08
C ASP A 213 -19.35 -3.72 1.28
N ARG A 214 -20.14 -4.80 1.27
CA ARG A 214 -20.26 -5.73 2.40
C ARG A 214 -18.91 -6.25 2.89
N ASP A 215 -18.02 -6.63 1.98
CA ASP A 215 -16.72 -7.18 2.32
C ASP A 215 -15.71 -6.11 2.76
N VAL A 216 -15.84 -4.87 2.29
CA VAL A 216 -15.12 -3.71 2.85
C VAL A 216 -15.58 -3.46 4.29
N LEU A 217 -16.89 -3.51 4.54
CA LEU A 217 -17.45 -3.37 5.89
C LEU A 217 -16.93 -4.47 6.82
N LEU A 218 -16.96 -5.73 6.38
CA LEU A 218 -16.39 -6.86 7.12
C LEU A 218 -14.89 -6.67 7.39
N SER A 219 -14.14 -6.10 6.43
CA SER A 219 -12.72 -5.77 6.60
C SER A 219 -12.51 -4.69 7.66
N CYS A 220 -13.29 -3.61 7.64
CA CYS A 220 -13.22 -2.55 8.65
C CYS A 220 -13.54 -3.06 10.05
N GLU A 221 -14.58 -3.89 10.20
CA GLU A 221 -14.96 -4.51 11.48
C GLU A 221 -13.87 -5.43 12.07
N SER A 222 -12.91 -5.83 11.26
CA SER A 222 -11.80 -6.71 11.66
C SER A 222 -10.59 -5.94 12.18
N CYS A 223 -10.68 -4.61 12.28
CA CYS A 223 -9.62 -3.78 12.84
C CYS A 223 -9.38 -4.09 14.33
N GLY A 224 -8.26 -4.75 14.62
CA GLY A 224 -7.80 -5.04 15.99
C GLY A 224 -6.99 -3.92 16.64
N GLU A 225 -7.12 -2.68 16.18
CA GLU A 225 -6.44 -1.48 16.72
C GLU A 225 -4.94 -1.63 16.98
N ILE A 226 -4.24 -2.34 16.10
CA ILE A 226 -2.83 -2.71 16.27
C ILE A 226 -1.90 -1.49 16.14
N GLY A 227 -2.35 -0.43 15.43
CA GLY A 227 -1.60 0.82 15.30
C GLY A 227 -0.39 0.76 14.35
N ALA A 228 -0.10 -0.40 13.75
CA ALA A 228 0.96 -0.55 12.75
C ALA A 228 0.72 0.33 11.51
N CYS A 229 -0.54 0.48 11.12
CA CYS A 229 -0.96 1.34 10.03
C CYS A 229 -0.71 2.83 10.33
N ASP A 230 -0.89 3.27 11.58
CA ASP A 230 -0.57 4.65 12.00
C ASP A 230 0.95 4.86 12.07
N ALA A 231 1.69 3.91 12.67
CA ALA A 231 3.13 3.99 12.86
C ALA A 231 3.92 4.07 11.52
N GLY A 232 3.43 3.38 10.49
CA GLY A 232 4.03 3.44 9.15
C GLY A 232 3.51 4.60 8.28
N CYS A 233 2.42 5.27 8.67
CA CYS A 233 1.75 6.23 7.78
C CYS A 233 2.55 7.53 7.62
N PRO A 234 2.91 7.92 6.39
CA PRO A 234 3.59 9.19 6.14
C PRO A 234 2.78 10.41 6.56
N ALA A 235 1.46 10.37 6.37
CA ALA A 235 0.57 11.46 6.76
C ALA A 235 0.50 11.63 8.28
N VAL A 236 0.45 10.51 9.04
CA VAL A 236 0.49 10.56 10.51
C VAL A 236 1.80 11.17 11.00
N ALA A 237 2.93 10.75 10.42
CA ALA A 237 4.27 11.24 10.76
C ALA A 237 4.47 12.73 10.42
N ALA A 238 3.76 13.23 9.41
CA ALA A 238 3.75 14.64 9.00
C ALA A 238 2.78 15.52 9.81
N GLY A 239 2.04 14.95 10.77
CA GLY A 239 1.05 15.71 11.54
C GLY A 239 -0.25 16.01 10.81
N ARG A 240 -0.51 15.36 9.67
CA ARG A 240 -1.78 15.53 8.94
C ARG A 240 -2.96 15.01 9.75
N LEU A 241 -4.15 15.55 9.46
CA LEU A 241 -5.43 15.09 10.02
C LEU A 241 -5.88 13.74 9.41
N LEU A 242 -5.04 12.72 9.56
CA LEU A 242 -5.32 11.35 9.14
C LEU A 242 -4.76 10.36 10.17
N SER A 243 -5.58 9.39 10.53
CA SER A 243 -5.15 8.09 11.05
C SER A 243 -5.86 7.02 10.24
N PRO A 244 -5.14 6.15 9.50
CA PRO A 244 -5.77 5.04 8.80
C PRO A 244 -6.62 4.18 9.74
N ARG A 245 -6.15 3.96 10.97
CA ARG A 245 -6.90 3.20 11.97
C ARG A 245 -8.23 3.86 12.33
N VAL A 246 -8.24 5.17 12.57
CA VAL A 246 -9.48 5.91 12.90
C VAL A 246 -10.46 5.89 11.74
N VAL A 247 -9.99 6.00 10.49
CA VAL A 247 -10.83 5.87 9.28
C VAL A 247 -11.60 4.55 9.29
N VAL A 248 -10.90 3.41 9.39
CA VAL A 248 -11.58 2.09 9.35
C VAL A 248 -12.40 1.81 10.61
N ARG A 249 -12.00 2.35 11.77
CA ARG A 249 -12.78 2.23 13.02
C ARG A 249 -14.05 3.06 12.98
N THR A 250 -14.04 4.22 12.34
CA THR A 250 -15.24 5.03 12.12
C THR A 250 -16.27 4.24 11.32
N VAL A 251 -15.85 3.58 10.24
CA VAL A 251 -16.74 2.70 9.46
C VAL A 251 -17.22 1.51 10.31
N ALA A 252 -16.32 0.85 11.05
CA ALA A 252 -16.64 -0.32 11.84
C ALA A 252 -17.64 -0.06 12.99
N LEU A 253 -17.48 1.05 13.71
CA LEU A 253 -18.35 1.40 14.84
C LEU A 253 -19.74 1.83 14.39
N ASN A 254 -19.84 2.37 13.17
CA ASN A 254 -21.11 2.79 12.58
C ASN A 254 -21.69 1.75 11.61
N SER A 255 -21.16 0.52 11.56
CA SER A 255 -21.58 -0.50 10.57
C SER A 255 -23.06 -0.88 10.65
N LYS A 256 -23.72 -0.59 11.77
CA LYS A 256 -25.16 -0.83 12.00
C LYS A 256 -26.04 0.42 11.78
N ASN A 257 -25.44 1.56 11.46
CA ASN A 257 -26.16 2.81 11.20
C ASN A 257 -26.06 3.15 9.71
N PRO A 258 -26.99 2.66 8.87
CA PRO A 258 -26.89 2.78 7.40
C PRO A 258 -26.81 4.23 6.92
N ASP A 259 -27.44 5.18 7.63
CA ASP A 259 -27.51 6.59 7.24
C ASP A 259 -26.36 7.45 7.79
N TYR A 260 -25.42 6.83 8.50
CA TYR A 260 -24.25 7.55 9.01
C TYR A 260 -23.41 8.13 7.87
N GLN A 261 -23.27 9.45 7.87
CA GLN A 261 -22.62 10.24 6.81
C GLN A 261 -21.09 10.08 6.86
N LEU A 262 -20.57 9.10 6.14
CA LEU A 262 -19.13 8.80 6.07
C LEU A 262 -18.36 9.89 5.35
N ALA A 263 -18.87 10.36 4.21
CA ALA A 263 -18.16 11.36 3.41
C ALA A 263 -17.91 12.65 4.17
N VAL A 264 -18.91 13.13 4.92
CA VAL A 264 -18.78 14.31 5.78
C VAL A 264 -17.82 14.04 6.93
N LYS A 265 -17.93 12.90 7.62
CA LYS A 265 -17.07 12.60 8.79
C LYS A 265 -15.60 12.41 8.42
N LEU A 266 -15.31 11.88 7.23
CA LEU A 266 -13.97 11.44 6.83
C LEU A 266 -13.30 12.35 5.78
N GLU A 267 -13.93 13.47 5.41
CA GLU A 267 -13.48 14.35 4.34
C GLU A 267 -12.00 14.75 4.47
N GLN A 268 -11.60 15.30 5.62
CA GLN A 268 -10.23 15.76 5.84
C GLN A 268 -9.22 14.60 5.80
N GLN A 269 -9.59 13.46 6.38
CA GLN A 269 -8.77 12.26 6.47
C GLN A 269 -8.51 11.68 5.09
N VAL A 270 -9.52 11.64 4.22
CA VAL A 270 -9.36 11.06 2.89
C VAL A 270 -8.49 11.94 2.01
N TRP A 271 -8.61 13.27 2.07
CA TRP A 271 -7.76 14.18 1.30
C TRP A 271 -6.31 14.21 1.81
N ALA A 272 -6.09 13.98 3.10
CA ALA A 272 -4.76 13.88 3.67
C ALA A 272 -3.97 12.62 3.25
N CYS A 273 -4.64 11.62 2.70
CA CYS A 273 -4.04 10.35 2.30
C CYS A 273 -3.24 10.48 0.98
N THR A 274 -1.98 10.01 0.98
CA THR A 274 -1.15 9.95 -0.23
C THR A 274 -1.34 8.66 -1.04
N THR A 275 -2.29 7.81 -0.62
CA THR A 275 -2.60 6.51 -1.21
C THR A 275 -1.38 5.59 -1.39
N CYS A 276 -0.33 5.75 -0.59
CA CYS A 276 0.88 4.93 -0.72
C CYS A 276 0.69 3.47 -0.29
N GLY A 277 -0.39 3.12 0.42
CA GLY A 277 -0.71 1.74 0.80
C GLY A 277 0.11 1.16 1.97
N MET A 278 0.91 1.96 2.68
CA MET A 278 1.64 1.47 3.86
C MET A 278 0.70 0.91 4.94
N CYS A 279 -0.47 1.52 5.13
CA CYS A 279 -1.48 1.05 6.08
C CYS A 279 -2.02 -0.35 5.77
N VAL A 280 -2.16 -0.69 4.48
CA VAL A 280 -2.60 -2.01 4.03
C VAL A 280 -1.44 -3.01 4.15
N TYR A 281 -0.24 -2.61 3.73
CA TYR A 281 0.96 -3.44 3.80
C TYR A 281 1.30 -3.85 5.25
N SER A 282 1.25 -2.92 6.19
CA SER A 282 1.62 -3.15 7.59
C SER A 282 0.51 -3.75 8.45
N CYS A 283 -0.68 -4.02 7.89
CA CYS A 283 -1.79 -4.57 8.66
C CYS A 283 -1.68 -6.10 8.76
N PRO A 284 -1.38 -6.67 9.93
CA PRO A 284 -1.18 -8.13 10.04
C PRO A 284 -2.49 -8.88 9.79
N VAL A 285 -3.64 -8.29 10.15
CA VAL A 285 -4.97 -8.90 9.93
C VAL A 285 -5.62 -8.45 8.63
N ARG A 286 -4.85 -7.89 7.68
CA ARG A 286 -5.29 -7.56 6.31
C ARG A 286 -6.54 -6.66 6.25
N VAL A 287 -6.61 -5.57 6.99
CA VAL A 287 -7.68 -4.56 6.78
C VAL A 287 -7.36 -3.72 5.55
N ASN A 288 -8.32 -3.59 4.61
CA ASN A 288 -8.15 -2.70 3.47
C ASN A 288 -8.57 -1.27 3.81
N HIS A 289 -7.60 -0.44 4.17
CA HIS A 289 -7.85 0.96 4.48
C HIS A 289 -8.14 1.77 3.22
N LEU A 290 -7.54 1.39 2.08
CA LEU A 290 -7.60 2.17 0.86
C LEU A 290 -8.98 2.13 0.19
N ASP A 291 -9.70 1.01 0.27
CA ASP A 291 -11.07 0.91 -0.27
C ASP A 291 -11.99 1.99 0.34
N VAL A 292 -11.86 2.25 1.65
CA VAL A 292 -12.61 3.33 2.32
C VAL A 292 -12.17 4.70 1.80
N ILE A 293 -10.86 4.93 1.69
CA ILE A 293 -10.31 6.21 1.20
C ILE A 293 -10.84 6.52 -0.21
N TYR A 294 -10.75 5.56 -1.14
CA TYR A 294 -11.22 5.77 -2.51
C TYR A 294 -12.72 5.86 -2.60
N GLY A 295 -13.46 5.01 -1.89
CA GLY A 295 -14.92 5.05 -1.88
C GLY A 295 -15.45 6.40 -1.40
N VAL A 296 -14.92 6.93 -0.29
CA VAL A 296 -15.32 8.25 0.21
C VAL A 296 -14.88 9.37 -0.74
N ARG A 297 -13.66 9.32 -1.29
CA ARG A 297 -13.19 10.30 -2.29
C ARG A 297 -14.12 10.35 -3.52
N ARG A 298 -14.54 9.20 -4.03
CA ARG A 298 -15.48 9.14 -5.16
C ARG A 298 -16.83 9.78 -4.82
N ALA A 299 -17.35 9.56 -3.62
CA ALA A 299 -18.57 10.22 -3.16
C ALA A 299 -18.41 11.74 -3.08
N LEU A 300 -17.30 12.23 -2.54
CA LEU A 300 -17.02 13.67 -2.45
C LEU A 300 -16.88 14.32 -3.83
N VAL A 301 -16.18 13.65 -4.76
CA VAL A 301 -16.04 14.10 -6.15
C VAL A 301 -17.41 14.15 -6.85
N ALA A 302 -18.23 13.11 -6.71
CA ALA A 302 -19.59 13.08 -7.28
C ALA A 302 -20.49 14.20 -6.72
N GLN A 303 -20.26 14.63 -5.48
CA GLN A 303 -20.95 15.76 -4.85
C GLN A 303 -20.31 17.13 -5.15
N SER A 304 -19.30 17.20 -6.04
CA SER A 304 -18.51 18.40 -6.31
C SER A 304 -17.84 19.02 -5.07
N LYS A 305 -17.59 18.21 -4.03
CA LYS A 305 -16.90 18.62 -2.79
C LYS A 305 -15.40 18.37 -2.93
N VAL A 306 -14.76 19.18 -3.76
CA VAL A 306 -13.32 19.14 -3.99
C VAL A 306 -12.71 20.53 -3.89
N ASP A 307 -11.44 20.60 -3.50
CA ASP A 307 -10.68 21.86 -3.55
C ASP A 307 -10.51 22.34 -5.00
N LYS A 308 -10.36 23.65 -5.18
CA LYS A 308 -10.16 24.26 -6.50
C LYS A 308 -8.99 23.64 -7.26
N LYS A 309 -7.85 23.38 -6.60
CA LYS A 309 -6.68 22.79 -7.27
C LYS A 309 -6.97 21.36 -7.78
N ILE A 310 -7.82 20.61 -7.08
CA ILE A 310 -8.26 19.28 -7.53
C ILE A 310 -9.14 19.44 -8.77
N ALA A 311 -10.12 20.35 -8.74
CA ALA A 311 -10.98 20.64 -9.88
C ALA A 311 -10.17 21.09 -11.11
N ASP A 312 -9.17 21.95 -10.92
CA ASP A 312 -8.29 22.43 -11.99
C ASP A 312 -7.54 21.27 -12.68
N VAL A 313 -7.08 20.26 -11.93
CA VAL A 313 -6.46 19.06 -12.51
C VAL A 313 -7.45 18.22 -13.29
N LEU A 314 -8.65 18.01 -12.75
CA LEU A 314 -9.70 17.24 -13.44
C LEU A 314 -10.10 17.92 -14.75
N MET A 315 -10.24 19.25 -14.73
CA MET A 315 -10.48 20.06 -15.92
C MET A 315 -9.32 20.02 -16.90
N SER A 316 -8.08 20.09 -16.41
CA SER A 316 -6.87 19.99 -17.23
C SER A 316 -6.85 18.69 -18.02
N VAL A 317 -7.12 17.56 -17.35
CA VAL A 317 -7.18 16.26 -18.02
C VAL A 317 -8.33 16.18 -19.01
N SER A 318 -9.47 16.80 -18.71
CA SER A 318 -10.64 16.82 -19.59
C SER A 318 -10.41 17.65 -20.86
N GLN A 319 -9.73 18.79 -20.75
CA GLN A 319 -9.54 19.73 -21.85
C GLN A 319 -8.29 19.41 -22.69
N TYR A 320 -7.20 19.04 -22.02
CA TYR A 320 -5.89 18.86 -22.66
C TYR A 320 -5.45 17.40 -22.72
N GLY A 321 -6.16 16.47 -22.09
CA GLY A 321 -5.74 15.07 -22.01
C GLY A 321 -4.48 14.86 -21.15
N ASN A 322 -4.06 15.84 -20.35
CA ASN A 322 -2.89 15.74 -19.47
C ASN A 322 -3.09 16.58 -18.20
N THR A 323 -2.21 16.40 -17.21
CA THR A 323 -2.32 17.07 -15.91
C THR A 323 -1.55 18.39 -15.82
N MET A 324 -0.94 18.85 -16.93
CA MET A 324 -0.02 19.98 -16.95
C MET A 324 -0.65 21.24 -17.57
N SER A 325 -1.89 21.13 -18.07
CA SER A 325 -2.62 22.21 -18.76
C SER A 325 -1.88 22.77 -19.98
N VAL A 326 -1.20 21.89 -20.72
CA VAL A 326 -0.48 22.22 -21.96
C VAL A 326 -1.13 21.51 -23.14
N ALA A 327 -1.17 22.12 -24.32
CA ALA A 327 -1.64 21.44 -25.53
C ALA A 327 -0.84 20.16 -25.82
N ASN A 328 -1.51 19.09 -26.26
CA ASN A 328 -0.82 17.85 -26.65
C ASN A 328 -0.11 17.94 -28.01
N ALA A 329 -0.43 18.95 -28.84
CA ALA A 329 0.24 19.14 -30.12
C ALA A 329 1.74 19.40 -29.91
N GLY A 330 2.59 18.65 -30.62
CA GLY A 330 4.05 18.74 -30.55
C GLY A 330 4.66 18.17 -29.26
N ARG A 331 3.88 17.40 -28.47
CA ARG A 331 4.27 16.90 -27.13
C ARG A 331 5.60 16.13 -27.13
N HIS A 332 5.92 15.46 -28.25
CA HIS A 332 7.11 14.62 -28.40
C HIS A 332 8.07 15.09 -29.52
N ASP A 333 7.93 16.31 -30.04
CA ASP A 333 8.81 16.79 -31.12
C ASP A 333 10.28 16.78 -30.71
N TRP A 334 10.57 17.18 -29.48
CA TRP A 334 11.91 17.14 -28.91
C TRP A 334 12.49 15.71 -28.77
N LEU A 335 11.66 14.66 -28.74
CA LEU A 335 12.11 13.27 -28.78
C LEU A 335 12.46 12.83 -30.21
N ARG A 336 11.76 13.37 -31.21
CA ARG A 336 12.08 13.13 -32.63
C ARG A 336 13.44 13.73 -32.99
N GLU A 337 13.77 14.90 -32.45
CA GLU A 337 15.10 15.51 -32.56
C GLU A 337 16.22 14.61 -32.00
N LEU A 338 15.90 13.75 -31.03
CA LEU A 338 16.84 12.76 -30.46
C LEU A 338 16.88 11.44 -31.23
N GLY A 339 16.06 11.30 -32.27
CA GLY A 339 15.96 10.12 -33.13
C GLY A 339 14.91 9.10 -32.71
N VAL A 340 14.02 9.43 -31.76
CA VAL A 340 12.90 8.55 -31.39
C VAL A 340 11.75 8.76 -32.36
N ARG A 341 11.39 7.73 -33.12
CA ARG A 341 10.31 7.79 -34.11
C ARG A 341 8.93 7.69 -33.50
N LEU A 342 7.95 8.25 -34.19
CA LEU A 342 6.55 8.04 -33.85
C LEU A 342 6.13 6.60 -34.16
N ILE A 343 5.13 6.07 -33.46
CA ILE A 343 4.65 4.70 -33.70
C ILE A 343 4.10 4.49 -35.11
N GLY A 344 3.53 5.53 -35.72
CA GLY A 344 3.10 5.49 -37.13
C GLY A 344 4.27 5.46 -38.13
N GLU A 345 5.43 5.99 -37.75
CA GLU A 345 6.66 5.94 -38.55
C GLU A 345 7.46 4.65 -38.32
N ASN A 346 7.21 3.95 -37.21
CA ASN A 346 7.88 2.71 -36.81
C ASN A 346 6.86 1.67 -36.31
N PRO A 347 6.03 1.09 -37.20
CA PRO A 347 5.00 0.13 -36.81
C PRO A 347 5.57 -1.19 -36.25
N GLU A 348 6.82 -1.52 -36.58
CA GLU A 348 7.53 -2.72 -36.11
C GLU A 348 8.21 -2.52 -34.73
N ALA A 349 8.00 -1.38 -34.07
CA ALA A 349 8.58 -1.12 -32.75
C ALA A 349 8.14 -2.19 -31.74
N GLU A 350 9.12 -2.80 -31.05
CA GLU A 350 8.85 -3.82 -30.03
C GLU A 350 8.20 -3.22 -28.77
N TYR A 351 8.56 -1.98 -28.41
CA TYR A 351 8.10 -1.30 -27.21
C TYR A 351 7.51 0.08 -27.52
N LEU A 352 6.37 0.38 -26.90
CA LEU A 352 5.90 1.75 -26.77
C LEU A 352 6.59 2.41 -25.57
N LEU A 353 7.33 3.50 -25.79
CA LEU A 353 7.83 4.35 -24.71
C LEU A 353 6.72 5.33 -24.30
N TRP A 354 6.07 5.04 -23.17
CA TRP A 354 5.07 5.92 -22.57
C TRP A 354 5.76 6.96 -21.69
N VAL A 355 5.79 8.19 -22.20
CA VAL A 355 6.53 9.31 -21.61
C VAL A 355 5.75 9.91 -20.44
N GLY A 356 4.43 10.02 -20.59
CA GLY A 356 3.49 10.51 -19.58
C GLY A 356 3.57 12.03 -19.35
N CYS A 357 2.59 12.58 -18.63
CA CYS A 357 2.42 14.04 -18.49
C CYS A 357 3.69 14.75 -17.99
N MET A 358 4.32 14.23 -16.92
CA MET A 358 5.54 14.81 -16.37
C MET A 358 6.70 14.71 -17.37
N GLY A 359 6.92 13.54 -17.98
CA GLY A 359 8.03 13.35 -18.92
C GLY A 359 7.94 14.23 -20.16
N SER A 360 6.71 14.53 -20.61
CA SER A 360 6.51 15.30 -21.82
C SER A 360 6.56 16.81 -21.60
N PHE A 361 6.19 17.32 -20.41
CA PHE A 361 6.05 18.78 -20.20
C PHE A 361 6.89 19.36 -19.06
N ASP A 362 7.24 18.59 -18.02
CA ASP A 362 8.07 19.10 -16.93
C ASP A 362 9.55 19.13 -17.36
N GLY A 363 10.18 20.30 -17.30
CA GLY A 363 11.55 20.50 -17.79
C GLY A 363 12.57 19.61 -17.09
N ARG A 364 12.45 19.41 -15.77
CA ARG A 364 13.34 18.53 -15.02
C ARG A 364 13.19 17.07 -15.42
N THR A 365 11.96 16.63 -15.68
CA THR A 365 11.65 15.26 -16.10
C THR A 365 12.02 15.01 -17.55
N ARG A 366 11.95 16.02 -18.44
CA ARG A 366 12.48 15.93 -19.80
C ARG A 366 13.96 15.53 -19.79
N GLU A 367 14.77 16.09 -18.90
CA GLU A 367 16.19 15.68 -18.78
C GLU A 367 16.34 14.21 -18.38
N ILE A 368 15.48 13.67 -17.50
CA ILE A 368 15.46 12.24 -17.15
C ILE A 368 15.17 11.39 -18.39
N VAL A 369 14.17 11.78 -19.19
CA VAL A 369 13.80 11.07 -20.41
C VAL A 369 14.90 11.18 -21.46
N LYS A 370 15.56 12.34 -21.61
CA LYS A 370 16.73 12.50 -22.50
C LYS A 370 17.85 11.53 -22.12
N SER A 371 18.19 11.44 -20.84
CA SER A 371 19.19 10.46 -20.36
C SER A 371 18.75 9.02 -20.64
N LEU A 372 17.47 8.69 -20.46
CA LEU A 372 16.96 7.36 -20.84
C LEU A 372 17.12 7.10 -22.34
N VAL A 373 16.77 8.06 -23.20
CA VAL A 373 16.90 7.92 -24.65
C VAL A 373 18.36 7.76 -25.06
N GLU A 374 19.28 8.51 -24.45
CA GLU A 374 20.73 8.36 -24.68
C GLU A 374 21.21 6.96 -24.32
N VAL A 375 20.77 6.45 -23.17
CA VAL A 375 21.06 5.08 -22.71
C VAL A 375 20.52 4.03 -23.69
N LEU A 376 19.29 4.19 -24.16
CA LEU A 376 18.67 3.29 -25.14
C LEU A 376 19.37 3.39 -26.51
N LYS A 377 19.80 4.58 -26.91
CA LYS A 377 20.55 4.81 -28.16
C LYS A 377 21.90 4.10 -28.14
N LYS A 378 22.67 4.24 -27.07
CA LYS A 378 23.95 3.53 -26.92
C LYS A 378 23.77 2.01 -26.94
N ALA A 379 22.67 1.52 -26.37
CA ALA A 379 22.33 0.10 -26.36
C ALA A 379 21.75 -0.43 -27.69
N GLY A 380 21.65 0.41 -28.74
CA GLY A 380 21.09 0.03 -30.03
C GLY A 380 19.58 -0.26 -30.00
N MET A 381 18.83 0.35 -29.07
CA MET A 381 17.40 0.10 -28.88
C MET A 381 16.46 1.09 -29.58
N LEU A 382 16.95 2.18 -30.21
CA LEU A 382 16.06 3.20 -30.79
C LEU A 382 15.08 2.64 -31.84
N GLU A 383 15.54 1.72 -32.68
CA GLU A 383 14.69 1.08 -33.70
C GLU A 383 13.59 0.20 -33.08
N LYS A 384 13.79 -0.27 -31.85
CA LYS A 384 12.84 -1.12 -31.12
C LYS A 384 11.81 -0.33 -30.31
N ILE A 385 11.94 0.99 -30.25
CA ILE A 385 11.04 1.84 -29.49
C ILE A 385 10.30 2.80 -30.41
N ALA A 386 9.11 3.20 -29.99
CA ALA A 386 8.38 4.31 -30.58
C ALA A 386 7.58 5.07 -29.51
N VAL A 387 7.15 6.28 -29.85
CA VAL A 387 6.27 7.12 -29.01
C VAL A 387 4.97 7.45 -29.75
N LEU A 388 3.90 7.77 -29.03
CA LEU A 388 2.60 8.09 -29.65
C LEU A 388 2.51 9.50 -30.26
N GLY A 389 3.49 10.37 -30.01
CA GLY A 389 3.37 11.77 -30.39
C GLY A 389 2.19 12.45 -29.70
N ASP A 390 1.38 13.17 -30.47
CA ASP A 390 0.23 13.94 -30.00
C ASP A 390 -0.95 13.05 -29.54
N GLU A 391 -0.97 11.76 -29.92
CA GLU A 391 -1.97 10.80 -29.48
C GLU A 391 -1.74 10.32 -28.02
N GLU A 392 -0.60 10.65 -27.39
CA GLU A 392 -0.38 10.30 -25.97
C GLU A 392 -1.19 11.19 -25.02
N THR A 393 -2.05 10.58 -24.21
CA THR A 393 -2.80 11.28 -23.15
C THR A 393 -2.31 10.89 -21.74
N CYS A 394 -3.09 11.18 -20.70
CA CYS A 394 -2.78 10.80 -19.32
C CYS A 394 -2.93 9.29 -19.15
N CYS A 395 -2.16 8.67 -18.25
CA CYS A 395 -2.38 7.27 -17.86
C CYS A 395 -3.64 7.08 -17.00
N GLY A 396 -4.22 8.19 -16.47
CA GLY A 396 -5.43 8.18 -15.65
C GLY A 396 -5.19 8.04 -14.13
N ASP A 397 -3.95 7.76 -13.67
CA ASP A 397 -3.69 7.58 -12.23
C ASP A 397 -4.17 8.78 -11.37
N PRO A 398 -3.78 10.04 -11.64
CA PRO A 398 -4.15 11.16 -10.76
C PRO A 398 -5.68 11.29 -10.58
N VAL A 399 -6.41 11.18 -11.69
CA VAL A 399 -7.88 11.25 -11.75
C VAL A 399 -8.51 10.13 -10.92
N ARG A 400 -8.06 8.88 -11.12
CA ARG A 400 -8.58 7.74 -10.35
C ARG A 400 -8.28 7.86 -8.87
N ARG A 401 -7.08 8.33 -8.51
CA ARG A 401 -6.70 8.48 -7.10
C ARG A 401 -7.45 9.60 -6.39
N ILE A 402 -7.82 10.66 -7.12
CA ILE A 402 -8.69 11.74 -6.64
C ILE A 402 -10.12 11.24 -6.39
N GLY A 403 -10.57 10.24 -7.15
CA GLY A 403 -11.91 9.65 -7.01
C GLY A 403 -12.82 9.90 -8.20
N GLU A 404 -12.31 10.47 -9.30
CA GLU A 404 -13.11 10.69 -10.51
C GLU A 404 -13.11 9.42 -11.39
N GLU A 405 -13.95 8.45 -11.02
CA GLU A 405 -13.92 7.12 -11.64
C GLU A 405 -14.41 7.14 -13.09
N SER A 406 -15.43 7.93 -13.43
CA SER A 406 -15.96 8.00 -14.81
C SER A 406 -14.89 8.47 -15.78
N ARG A 407 -14.21 9.58 -15.45
CA ARG A 407 -13.13 10.13 -16.27
C ARG A 407 -11.96 9.16 -16.40
N PHE A 408 -11.62 8.44 -15.33
CA PHE A 408 -10.59 7.41 -15.42
C PHE A 408 -10.95 6.36 -16.49
N GLN A 409 -12.20 5.90 -16.51
CA GLN A 409 -12.66 4.91 -17.48
C GLN A 409 -12.65 5.47 -18.91
N GLU A 410 -13.10 6.71 -19.12
CA GLU A 410 -12.99 7.38 -20.43
C GLU A 410 -11.55 7.38 -20.96
N ILE A 411 -10.58 7.74 -20.10
CA ILE A 411 -9.16 7.75 -20.45
C ILE A 411 -8.68 6.34 -20.82
N VAL A 412 -9.07 5.32 -20.05
CA VAL A 412 -8.69 3.93 -20.32
C VAL A 412 -9.23 3.47 -21.66
N LEU A 413 -10.50 3.79 -21.98
CA LEU A 413 -11.13 3.40 -23.25
C LEU A 413 -10.50 4.13 -24.44
N ALA A 414 -10.19 5.42 -24.30
CA ALA A 414 -9.48 6.17 -25.33
C ALA A 414 -8.06 5.61 -25.58
N ASN A 415 -7.31 5.35 -24.50
CA ASN A 415 -5.97 4.76 -24.60
C ASN A 415 -6.03 3.33 -25.17
N LYS A 416 -7.04 2.54 -24.81
CA LYS A 416 -7.29 1.21 -25.38
C LYS A 416 -7.43 1.27 -26.89
N ALA A 417 -8.26 2.18 -27.40
CA ALA A 417 -8.44 2.34 -28.84
C ALA A 417 -7.13 2.67 -29.58
N VAL A 418 -6.27 3.51 -28.99
CA VAL A 418 -4.94 3.82 -29.53
C VAL A 418 -4.02 2.61 -29.48
N PHE A 419 -4.00 1.87 -28.38
CA PHE A 419 -3.19 0.65 -28.25
C PHE A 419 -3.62 -0.44 -29.23
N GLU A 420 -4.92 -0.62 -29.44
CA GLU A 420 -5.47 -1.56 -30.41
C GLU A 420 -5.16 -1.13 -31.85
N LYS A 421 -5.33 0.17 -32.18
CA LYS A 421 -4.98 0.75 -33.49
C LYS A 421 -3.53 0.46 -33.89
N TYR A 422 -2.59 0.54 -32.96
CA TYR A 422 -1.16 0.33 -33.23
C TYR A 422 -0.65 -1.05 -32.79
N GLY A 423 -1.51 -1.96 -32.34
CA GLY A 423 -1.12 -3.30 -31.92
C GLY A 423 -0.12 -3.35 -30.76
N VAL A 424 -0.18 -2.39 -29.83
CA VAL A 424 0.76 -2.24 -28.72
C VAL A 424 0.64 -3.41 -27.75
N LYS A 425 1.76 -4.11 -27.51
CA LYS A 425 1.84 -5.26 -26.58
C LYS A 425 2.77 -5.02 -25.41
N LYS A 426 3.87 -4.30 -25.62
CA LYS A 426 4.87 -4.00 -24.59
C LYS A 426 5.00 -2.49 -24.40
N LEU A 427 5.09 -2.05 -23.15
CA LEU A 427 5.13 -0.64 -22.78
C LEU A 427 6.28 -0.40 -21.79
N ILE A 428 7.11 0.61 -22.07
CA ILE A 428 8.14 1.11 -21.16
C ILE A 428 7.66 2.44 -20.58
N THR A 429 7.79 2.64 -19.26
CA THR A 429 7.51 3.94 -18.64
C THR A 429 8.52 4.30 -17.56
N ILE A 430 8.78 5.61 -17.41
CA ILE A 430 9.58 6.15 -16.31
C ILE A 430 8.78 6.39 -15.03
N CYS A 431 7.45 6.30 -15.09
CA CYS A 431 6.57 6.69 -13.99
C CYS A 431 5.94 5.46 -13.32
N PRO A 432 6.27 5.16 -12.05
CA PRO A 432 5.63 4.10 -11.27
C PRO A 432 4.11 4.18 -11.15
N HIS A 433 3.54 5.38 -11.25
CA HIS A 433 2.09 5.58 -11.24
C HIS A 433 1.46 5.01 -12.52
N GLY A 434 2.02 5.38 -13.68
CA GLY A 434 1.67 4.81 -14.98
C GLY A 434 1.88 3.30 -14.98
N TYR A 435 3.05 2.84 -14.52
CA TYR A 435 3.35 1.41 -14.40
C TYR A 435 2.26 0.66 -13.63
N ASN A 436 1.83 1.21 -12.48
CA ASN A 436 0.80 0.58 -11.65
C ASN A 436 -0.55 0.48 -12.35
N VAL A 437 -1.04 1.56 -12.97
CA VAL A 437 -2.36 1.54 -13.62
C VAL A 437 -2.37 0.66 -14.86
N PHE A 438 -1.34 0.75 -15.72
CA PHE A 438 -1.26 -0.09 -16.92
C PHE A 438 -1.16 -1.58 -16.57
N LYS A 439 -0.41 -1.93 -15.52
CA LYS A 439 -0.19 -3.33 -15.16
C LYS A 439 -1.36 -3.95 -14.40
N ASN A 440 -1.97 -3.23 -13.47
CA ASN A 440 -2.89 -3.82 -12.49
C ASN A 440 -4.35 -3.43 -12.71
N GLU A 441 -4.62 -2.32 -13.41
CA GLU A 441 -5.96 -1.73 -13.46
C GLU A 441 -6.57 -1.74 -14.86
N TYR A 442 -5.76 -1.42 -15.88
CA TYR A 442 -6.13 -1.51 -17.30
C TYR A 442 -6.61 -2.92 -17.74
N PRO A 443 -6.09 -4.04 -17.18
CA PRO A 443 -6.62 -5.37 -17.49
C PRO A 443 -8.11 -5.56 -17.22
N SER A 444 -8.68 -4.83 -16.25
CA SER A 444 -10.13 -4.90 -15.96
C SER A 444 -11.02 -4.33 -17.07
N PHE A 445 -10.42 -3.61 -18.03
CA PHE A 445 -11.05 -3.02 -19.22
C PHE A 445 -10.63 -3.72 -20.53
N GLY A 446 -10.00 -4.89 -20.41
CA GLY A 446 -9.56 -5.70 -21.56
C GLY A 446 -8.21 -5.33 -22.13
N VAL A 447 -7.50 -4.34 -21.58
CA VAL A 447 -6.16 -3.95 -22.04
C VAL A 447 -5.09 -4.83 -21.38
N LYS A 448 -4.42 -5.66 -22.16
CA LYS A 448 -3.34 -6.54 -21.68
C LYS A 448 -2.00 -6.08 -22.25
N LEU A 449 -1.14 -5.56 -21.38
CA LEU A 449 0.19 -5.06 -21.73
C LEU A 449 1.26 -5.74 -20.88
N GLU A 450 2.40 -6.04 -21.49
CA GLU A 450 3.64 -6.26 -20.75
C GLU A 450 4.25 -4.91 -20.39
N VAL A 451 4.12 -4.52 -19.13
CA VAL A 451 4.56 -3.20 -18.66
C VAL A 451 5.92 -3.31 -17.99
N TYR A 452 6.86 -2.48 -18.43
CA TYR A 452 8.23 -2.39 -17.92
C TYR A 452 8.48 -1.00 -17.35
N HIS A 453 9.02 -0.94 -16.15
CA HIS A 453 9.61 0.29 -15.64
C HIS A 453 11.01 0.47 -16.22
N HIS A 454 11.44 1.71 -16.48
CA HIS A 454 12.74 1.99 -17.08
C HIS A 454 13.92 1.34 -16.32
N SER A 455 13.83 1.18 -15.00
CA SER A 455 14.87 0.49 -14.21
C SER A 455 15.04 -0.99 -14.57
N GLN A 456 13.97 -1.67 -14.99
CA GLN A 456 14.02 -3.07 -15.44
C GLN A 456 14.70 -3.17 -16.81
N ILE A 457 14.45 -2.21 -17.69
CA ILE A 457 15.09 -2.13 -19.01
C ILE A 457 16.59 -1.85 -18.85
N ILE A 458 16.95 -0.84 -18.06
CA ILE A 458 18.35 -0.52 -17.76
C ILE A 458 19.07 -1.73 -17.15
N GLN A 459 18.45 -2.39 -16.16
CA GLN A 459 19.03 -3.58 -15.55
C GLN A 459 19.28 -4.70 -16.56
N ARG A 460 18.31 -5.00 -17.43
CA ARG A 460 18.48 -5.98 -18.50
C ARG A 460 19.64 -5.61 -19.43
N LEU A 461 19.71 -4.36 -19.88
CA LEU A 461 20.76 -3.89 -20.79
C LEU A 461 22.17 -3.96 -20.18
N VAL A 462 22.30 -3.69 -18.89
CA VAL A 462 23.55 -3.80 -18.14
C VAL A 462 23.95 -5.26 -17.87
N GLU A 463 22.99 -6.17 -17.71
CA GLU A 463 23.26 -7.61 -17.58
C GLU A 463 23.62 -8.27 -18.92
N GLU A 464 22.98 -7.85 -20.01
CA GLU A 464 23.26 -8.31 -21.38
C GLU A 464 24.58 -7.75 -21.95
N GLY A 465 25.27 -6.85 -21.23
CA GLY A 465 26.51 -6.23 -21.69
C GLY A 465 26.32 -5.19 -22.81
N LYS A 466 25.08 -4.82 -23.14
CA LYS A 466 24.78 -3.75 -24.11
C LYS A 466 25.13 -2.35 -23.59
N ILE A 467 25.19 -2.20 -22.27
CA ILE A 467 25.68 -1.00 -21.60
C ILE A 467 26.78 -1.40 -20.63
N ALA A 468 27.96 -0.83 -20.81
CA ALA A 468 29.03 -0.85 -19.83
C ALA A 468 29.00 0.44 -18.99
N VAL A 469 29.16 0.31 -17.67
CA VAL A 469 29.17 1.42 -16.73
C VAL A 469 30.51 1.49 -16.00
N ARG A 470 31.03 2.69 -15.80
CA ARG A 470 32.25 2.94 -15.02
C ARG A 470 31.91 2.83 -13.53
N PRO A 471 32.61 1.99 -12.75
CA PRO A 471 32.46 2.00 -11.31
C PRO A 471 32.91 3.36 -10.76
N GLY A 472 32.21 3.85 -9.73
CA GLY A 472 32.51 5.10 -9.04
C GLY A 472 32.79 4.89 -7.55
N GLY A 473 33.55 5.80 -6.95
CA GLY A 473 33.78 5.84 -5.50
C GLY A 473 32.75 6.66 -4.71
N GLU A 474 31.74 7.20 -5.37
CA GLU A 474 30.71 8.03 -4.75
C GLU A 474 29.69 7.17 -3.98
N LEU A 475 29.42 7.53 -2.73
CA LEU A 475 28.39 6.86 -1.93
C LEU A 475 26.99 7.26 -2.42
N LEU A 476 26.22 6.26 -2.84
CA LEU A 476 24.85 6.40 -3.32
C LEU A 476 23.84 5.96 -2.26
N THR A 477 22.66 6.56 -2.30
CA THR A 477 21.47 6.04 -1.62
C THR A 477 20.29 6.00 -2.58
N ILE A 478 19.22 5.29 -2.23
CA ILE A 478 18.06 5.10 -3.09
C ILE A 478 16.76 5.47 -2.40
N HIS A 479 15.89 6.13 -3.14
CA HIS A 479 14.49 6.27 -2.81
C HIS A 479 13.63 5.35 -3.70
N ASP A 480 13.14 4.26 -3.12
CA ASP A 480 12.17 3.39 -3.79
C ASP A 480 10.77 4.06 -3.84
N PRO A 481 10.17 4.24 -5.03
CA PRO A 481 8.79 4.73 -5.16
C PRO A 481 7.79 3.71 -4.64
N CYS A 482 6.77 4.16 -3.88
CA CYS A 482 5.79 3.26 -3.29
C CYS A 482 5.01 2.43 -4.32
N TYR A 483 4.57 3.03 -5.45
CA TYR A 483 3.89 2.30 -6.53
C TYR A 483 4.78 1.29 -7.25
N LEU A 484 6.11 1.42 -7.20
CA LEU A 484 7.01 0.45 -7.83
C LEU A 484 7.36 -0.68 -6.85
N ALA A 485 7.89 -0.31 -5.68
CA ALA A 485 8.42 -1.26 -4.72
C ALA A 485 7.31 -1.95 -3.91
N ARG A 486 6.37 -1.20 -3.32
CA ARG A 486 5.36 -1.77 -2.42
C ARG A 486 4.18 -2.39 -3.16
N TYR A 487 3.64 -1.68 -4.14
CA TYR A 487 2.50 -2.17 -4.92
C TYR A 487 2.91 -3.30 -5.85
N ASN A 488 4.03 -3.12 -6.55
CA ASN A 488 4.41 -3.98 -7.67
C ASN A 488 5.59 -4.90 -7.39
N LYS A 489 6.16 -4.86 -6.17
CA LYS A 489 7.27 -5.72 -5.72
C LYS A 489 8.51 -5.62 -6.62
N VAL A 490 8.70 -4.49 -7.29
CA VAL A 490 9.89 -4.22 -8.13
C VAL A 490 10.94 -3.48 -7.29
N VAL A 491 11.87 -4.26 -6.73
CA VAL A 491 12.88 -3.82 -5.75
C VAL A 491 14.30 -4.14 -6.22
N GLU A 492 14.53 -5.34 -6.73
CA GLU A 492 15.86 -5.82 -7.09
C GLU A 492 16.49 -5.17 -8.33
N PRO A 493 15.76 -4.86 -9.43
CA PRO A 493 16.39 -4.37 -10.66
C PRO A 493 17.27 -3.13 -10.46
N GLN A 494 16.78 -2.15 -9.71
CA GLN A 494 17.53 -0.93 -9.38
C GLN A 494 18.77 -1.21 -8.52
N ARG A 495 18.72 -2.17 -7.60
CA ARG A 495 19.85 -2.50 -6.69
C ARG A 495 21.00 -3.16 -7.44
N LYS A 496 20.67 -4.12 -8.32
CA LYS A 496 21.65 -4.80 -9.18
C LYS A 496 22.44 -3.83 -10.07
N VAL A 497 21.80 -2.74 -10.49
CA VAL A 497 22.44 -1.69 -11.28
C VAL A 497 23.29 -0.78 -10.39
N LEU A 498 22.74 -0.32 -9.26
CA LEU A 498 23.43 0.62 -8.37
C LEU A 498 24.74 0.10 -7.78
N VAL A 499 24.81 -1.19 -7.43
CA VAL A 499 26.05 -1.78 -6.89
C VAL A 499 27.21 -1.77 -7.90
N LYS A 500 26.92 -1.67 -9.20
CA LYS A 500 27.95 -1.52 -10.25
C LYS A 500 28.43 -0.06 -10.39
N LEU A 501 27.64 0.91 -9.93
CA LEU A 501 27.92 2.34 -10.05
C LEU A 501 28.72 2.90 -8.89
N GLY A 502 28.64 2.29 -7.70
CA GLY A 502 29.42 2.67 -6.52
C GLY A 502 28.90 2.04 -5.23
N PRO A 503 29.51 2.35 -4.07
CA PRO A 503 29.01 1.89 -2.78
C PRO A 503 27.60 2.44 -2.53
N VAL A 504 26.70 1.58 -2.02
CA VAL A 504 25.29 1.94 -1.76
C VAL A 504 24.99 1.80 -0.27
N LYS A 505 24.43 2.85 0.34
CA LYS A 505 23.90 2.81 1.70
C LYS A 505 22.41 3.11 1.68
N GLU A 506 21.62 2.07 1.88
CA GLU A 506 20.16 2.20 1.89
C GLU A 506 19.63 2.77 3.22
N PRO A 507 18.56 3.57 3.19
CA PRO A 507 17.91 4.08 4.39
C PRO A 507 17.24 2.95 5.20
N PRO A 508 16.87 3.20 6.47
CA PRO A 508 16.16 2.23 7.30
C PRO A 508 14.84 1.77 6.68
N ARG A 509 14.06 2.71 6.13
CA ARG A 509 12.81 2.42 5.40
C ARG A 509 13.11 2.34 3.90
N ARG A 510 13.17 1.12 3.38
CA ARG A 510 13.57 0.78 2.00
C ARG A 510 12.71 -0.33 1.39
N GLY A 511 12.78 -0.51 0.07
CA GLY A 511 12.04 -1.53 -0.68
C GLY A 511 10.53 -1.42 -0.44
N GLU A 512 9.85 -2.53 -0.19
CA GLU A 512 8.41 -2.55 0.14
C GLU A 512 8.06 -1.69 1.38
N LYS A 513 9.02 -1.53 2.31
CA LYS A 513 8.90 -0.72 3.53
C LYS A 513 9.32 0.75 3.34
N THR A 514 9.56 1.21 2.11
CA THR A 514 9.97 2.60 1.78
C THR A 514 9.03 3.67 2.37
N PHE A 515 9.55 4.81 2.77
CA PHE A 515 8.71 5.92 3.22
C PHE A 515 8.32 6.82 2.04
N CYS A 516 7.05 7.24 1.97
CA CYS A 516 6.49 7.97 0.82
C CYS A 516 7.16 9.34 0.63
N CYS A 517 7.25 9.82 -0.61
CA CYS A 517 7.72 11.17 -0.95
C CYS A 517 6.66 12.26 -0.72
N GLY A 518 5.38 11.90 -0.63
CA GLY A 518 4.27 12.84 -0.42
C GLY A 518 3.37 13.12 -1.63
N ALA A 519 3.82 12.83 -2.87
CA ALA A 519 3.10 13.20 -4.10
C ALA A 519 1.86 12.36 -4.44
N GLY A 520 1.76 11.14 -3.90
CA GLY A 520 0.70 10.19 -4.27
C GLY A 520 -0.71 10.67 -3.88
N GLY A 521 -1.74 10.00 -4.38
CA GLY A 521 -3.12 10.35 -4.04
C GLY A 521 -3.60 11.69 -4.60
N GLY A 522 -2.91 12.23 -5.63
CA GLY A 522 -3.16 13.57 -6.17
C GLY A 522 -2.48 14.72 -5.43
N ASN A 523 -1.76 14.44 -4.32
CA ASN A 523 -1.19 15.46 -3.42
C ASN A 523 -0.04 16.27 -4.05
N TYR A 524 0.45 15.88 -5.22
CA TYR A 524 1.35 16.73 -5.99
C TYR A 524 0.68 18.04 -6.43
N TRP A 525 -0.64 18.02 -6.63
CA TRP A 525 -1.39 19.12 -7.21
C TRP A 525 -2.09 20.02 -6.20
N TYR A 526 -2.36 19.52 -5.00
CA TYR A 526 -3.07 20.26 -3.96
C TYR A 526 -2.32 20.17 -2.63
N ASP A 527 -2.51 21.19 -1.79
CA ASP A 527 -1.87 21.26 -0.49
C ASP A 527 -2.72 20.56 0.57
N VAL A 528 -2.05 19.85 1.46
CA VAL A 528 -2.66 19.30 2.67
C VAL A 528 -1.99 19.93 3.88
N PRO A 529 -2.76 20.47 4.85
CA PRO A 529 -2.20 20.95 6.10
C PRO A 529 -1.38 19.86 6.81
N GLU A 530 -0.12 20.19 7.12
CA GLU A 530 0.82 19.30 7.77
C GLU A 530 1.84 20.09 8.60
N GLU A 531 2.28 19.54 9.73
CA GLU A 531 3.28 20.16 10.62
C GLU A 531 4.67 20.15 9.98
N LYS A 532 4.97 19.07 9.24
CA LYS A 532 6.21 18.91 8.49
C LYS A 532 5.94 18.21 7.17
N ARG A 533 6.37 18.80 6.05
CA ARG A 533 6.23 18.21 4.71
C ARG A 533 6.72 16.75 4.71
N ILE A 534 5.89 15.83 4.20
CA ILE A 534 6.26 14.40 4.06
C ILE A 534 7.59 14.24 3.30
N SER A 535 7.77 15.01 2.23
CA SER A 535 9.00 15.03 1.42
C SER A 535 10.23 15.39 2.25
N HIS A 536 10.12 16.34 3.18
CA HIS A 536 11.24 16.76 4.04
C HIS A 536 11.62 15.66 5.03
N ILE A 537 10.63 14.99 5.64
CA ILE A 537 10.88 13.83 6.52
C ILE A 537 11.63 12.75 5.76
N ARG A 538 11.20 12.45 4.52
CA ARG A 538 11.88 11.45 3.70
C ARG A 538 13.28 11.88 3.29
N PHE A 539 13.43 13.14 2.88
CA PHE A 539 14.70 13.69 2.42
C PHE A 539 15.76 13.64 3.52
N GLU A 540 15.41 14.04 4.74
CA GLU A 540 16.32 13.97 5.89
C GLU A 540 16.76 12.53 6.21
N GLU A 541 15.87 11.54 6.11
CA GLU A 541 16.23 10.12 6.26
C GLU A 541 17.23 9.66 5.19
N LEU A 542 17.08 10.14 3.95
CA LEU A 542 17.99 9.82 2.85
C LEU A 542 19.35 10.50 3.03
N VAL A 543 19.37 11.78 3.43
CA VAL A 543 20.61 12.52 3.72
C VAL A 543 21.36 11.90 4.90
N ALA A 544 20.66 11.41 5.93
CA ALA A 544 21.26 10.74 7.09
C ALA A 544 22.04 9.46 6.75
N THR A 545 21.89 8.92 5.53
CA THR A 545 22.75 7.84 5.05
C THR A 545 24.20 8.30 4.85
N GLY A 546 24.44 9.59 4.60
CA GLY A 546 25.74 10.16 4.23
C GLY A 546 26.06 10.06 2.74
N ALA A 547 25.10 9.62 1.91
CA ALA A 547 25.27 9.55 0.47
C ALA A 547 25.37 10.95 -0.17
N LYS A 548 26.19 11.05 -1.22
CA LYS A 548 26.35 12.27 -2.02
C LYS A 548 25.28 12.41 -3.11
N THR A 549 24.73 11.28 -3.55
CA THR A 549 23.62 11.23 -4.51
C THR A 549 22.47 10.36 -4.00
N ILE A 550 21.27 10.91 -4.03
CA ILE A 550 20.00 10.22 -3.86
C ILE A 550 19.48 9.82 -5.25
N VAL A 551 19.42 8.52 -5.50
CA VAL A 551 18.87 7.97 -6.73
C VAL A 551 17.36 7.75 -6.58
N THR A 552 16.62 8.27 -7.54
CA THR A 552 15.16 8.18 -7.66
C THR A 552 14.77 7.36 -8.89
N LEU A 553 13.50 6.97 -8.95
CA LEU A 553 12.94 6.08 -9.98
C LEU A 553 11.53 6.53 -10.39
N CYS A 554 11.23 7.82 -10.21
CA CYS A 554 9.89 8.36 -10.38
C CYS A 554 9.97 9.88 -10.54
N PRO A 555 9.37 10.45 -11.60
CA PRO A 555 9.30 11.91 -11.80
C PRO A 555 8.75 12.65 -10.59
N PHE A 556 7.64 12.18 -10.03
CA PHE A 556 7.02 12.81 -8.86
C PHE A 556 7.92 12.72 -7.63
N CYS A 557 8.58 11.58 -7.38
CA CYS A 557 9.50 11.50 -6.25
C CYS A 557 10.72 12.41 -6.44
N ASN A 558 11.25 12.50 -7.65
CA ASN A 558 12.35 13.40 -7.99
C ASN A 558 11.95 14.86 -7.73
N ALA A 559 10.78 15.28 -8.19
CA ALA A 559 10.26 16.63 -7.96
C ALA A 559 10.12 16.94 -6.45
N MET A 560 9.47 16.06 -5.68
CA MET A 560 9.26 16.27 -4.23
C MET A 560 10.57 16.32 -3.44
N LEU A 561 11.55 15.47 -3.79
CA LEU A 561 12.84 15.43 -3.10
C LEU A 561 13.78 16.55 -3.56
N SER A 562 13.68 17.00 -4.82
CA SER A 562 14.42 18.16 -5.32
C SER A 562 13.92 19.46 -4.70
N ASP A 563 12.60 19.58 -4.48
CA ASP A 563 12.02 20.68 -3.71
C ASP A 563 12.54 20.70 -2.27
N ALA A 564 12.50 19.54 -1.58
CA ALA A 564 13.05 19.40 -0.23
C ALA A 564 14.55 19.75 -0.18
N LYS A 565 15.34 19.31 -1.17
CA LYS A 565 16.75 19.65 -1.31
C LYS A 565 16.95 21.17 -1.36
N ARG A 566 16.18 21.88 -2.19
CA ARG A 566 16.26 23.33 -2.36
C ARG A 566 15.91 24.05 -1.06
N THR A 567 14.81 23.69 -0.41
CA THR A 567 14.37 24.31 0.84
C THR A 567 15.35 24.07 2.00
N LYS A 568 16.07 22.95 1.99
CA LYS A 568 17.08 22.59 3.00
C LYS A 568 18.50 23.02 2.63
N GLU A 569 18.69 23.65 1.47
CA GLU A 569 20.00 24.06 0.95
C GLU A 569 21.05 22.93 0.98
N SER A 570 20.60 21.69 0.73
CA SER A 570 21.46 20.52 0.86
C SER A 570 22.34 20.34 -0.39
N PRO A 571 23.64 20.04 -0.25
CA PRO A 571 24.54 19.80 -1.38
C PRO A 571 24.31 18.44 -2.05
N VAL A 572 23.53 17.54 -1.44
CA VAL A 572 23.27 16.19 -1.96
C VAL A 572 22.54 16.26 -3.30
N ALA A 573 23.03 15.52 -4.31
CA ALA A 573 22.37 15.46 -5.60
C ALA A 573 21.11 14.58 -5.55
N VAL A 574 20.06 14.98 -6.29
CA VAL A 574 18.86 14.17 -6.50
C VAL A 574 18.76 13.89 -7.99
N LYS A 575 18.99 12.62 -8.36
CA LYS A 575 19.05 12.18 -9.75
C LYS A 575 18.15 10.97 -9.96
N ASP A 576 17.63 10.80 -11.15
CA ASP A 576 17.00 9.55 -11.58
C ASP A 576 18.07 8.51 -11.96
N LEU A 577 17.74 7.22 -11.88
CA LEU A 577 18.63 6.15 -12.28
C LEU A 577 19.12 6.30 -13.74
N ALA A 578 18.28 6.76 -14.65
CA ALA A 578 18.66 6.96 -16.05
C ALA A 578 19.79 7.99 -16.20
N GLU A 579 19.75 9.08 -15.44
CA GLU A 579 20.77 10.13 -15.45
C GLU A 579 22.11 9.62 -14.90
N VAL A 580 22.07 8.89 -13.78
CA VAL A 580 23.27 8.31 -13.18
C VAL A 580 23.93 7.31 -14.14
N ILE A 581 23.14 6.55 -14.89
CA ILE A 581 23.64 5.62 -15.89
C ILE A 581 24.26 6.35 -17.08
N ALA A 582 23.57 7.35 -17.63
CA ALA A 582 24.09 8.16 -18.74
C ALA A 582 25.44 8.79 -18.39
N GLU A 583 25.58 9.37 -17.19
CA GLU A 583 26.83 9.98 -16.72
C GLU A 583 27.99 8.99 -16.55
N LYS A 584 27.68 7.71 -16.30
CA LYS A 584 28.67 6.66 -16.01
C LYS A 584 28.90 5.71 -17.19
N MET A 585 28.16 5.87 -18.29
CA MET A 585 28.25 5.01 -19.46
C MET A 585 29.62 5.16 -20.15
N GLN A 586 30.13 4.06 -20.71
CA GLN A 586 31.37 4.02 -21.52
C GLN A 586 31.07 4.10 -23.00
#